data_AF-A0A9D2G484-F1
#
_entry.id   AF-A0A9D2G484-F1
#
_cell.length_a   1.000
_cell.length_b   1.000
_cell.length_c   1.000
_cell.angle_alpha   90.00
_cell.angle_beta   90.00
_cell.angle_gamma   90.00
#
_symmetry.space_group_name_H-M   'P 1'
#
loop_
_entity.id
_entity.type
_entity.pdbx_description
1 polymer ?
#
loop_
_entity_poly.entity_id
_entity_poly.type
_entity_poly.pdbx_seq_one_letter_code
_entity_poly.pdbx_strand_id
1 'polypeptide(L)'
;MAEEEKVPQGDSSSEETQKNKKKVIIGVSIVVALIIIFIIVLLLLLGSCTHRHTMIYHPAVEPTCDTPGSVQYWHCDECGNDYLDEKGHERIDDVTIDILPHIPVVDQGIPADCENDGLTEGSHCATCGEVIVAQEVIPALGHETKTFTRVSNPTCTQTGLETSVCTRCGETIERVIPATGHTEEVIPGTPATCTETGLSDGVRCSECDAVLVEQEEISAKGHTYGETVVIEEASCLSDGKQESVCVDCGETVTEKIPALGHDPVSVPGVEPTCETPGRTGRVVCDRCGYPIEEGEILPPLGHEIEGDECINCGKEACMDLEFEISLDESYYILVGLGDCSDTHILVPDVYDDGENREHPVKSIEIEAFSSKKNGVAKAEQIVTISFPDSIEDIGNDAFRGCSNLVSVTFGRGVWMIGSNAFGGCDSLTAVQFRGDTSDWRVRTTLTDTVGTSIDPAVLSSPSRAAELFTETYASYIWWLGTSGYSRFRL
;
A
#
# COMPACT_ATOMS: atom_id res chain seq x y z
N MET A 1 -79.76 -33.90 22.81
CA MET A 1 -79.23 -35.28 22.74
C MET A 1 -78.76 -35.63 24.14
N ALA A 2 -79.31 -36.57 24.88
CA ALA A 2 -80.51 -37.38 24.74
C ALA A 2 -80.97 -37.72 26.17
N GLU A 3 -82.22 -38.10 26.25
CA GLU A 3 -83.10 -38.20 27.39
C GLU A 3 -83.17 -39.66 27.91
N GLU A 4 -83.97 -39.85 28.95
CA GLU A 4 -84.55 -41.11 29.48
C GLU A 4 -83.72 -41.93 30.50
N GLU A 5 -84.10 -42.11 31.77
CA GLU A 5 -85.36 -42.57 32.42
C GLU A 5 -85.39 -44.11 32.64
N LYS A 6 -85.48 -44.57 33.92
CA LYS A 6 -86.52 -45.52 34.40
C LYS A 6 -86.37 -46.02 35.86
N VAL A 7 -87.52 -45.94 36.55
CA VAL A 7 -88.05 -46.56 37.79
C VAL A 7 -88.67 -47.95 37.41
N PRO A 8 -88.89 -49.02 38.26
CA PRO A 8 -89.83 -49.17 39.43
C PRO A 8 -89.36 -50.16 40.55
N GLN A 9 -89.88 -50.31 41.79
CA GLN A 9 -91.18 -50.37 42.52
C GLN A 9 -91.80 -51.80 42.73
N GLY A 10 -92.18 -52.12 43.98
CA GLY A 10 -93.09 -53.21 44.42
C GLY A 10 -92.42 -54.36 45.23
N ASP A 11 -93.00 -55.01 46.25
CA ASP A 11 -94.34 -54.96 46.85
C ASP A 11 -94.38 -55.80 48.17
N SER A 12 -95.52 -55.80 48.86
CA SER A 12 -95.76 -56.22 50.26
C SER A 12 -96.61 -57.50 50.43
N SER A 13 -96.69 -57.97 51.70
CA SER A 13 -97.83 -58.62 52.39
C SER A 13 -97.91 -60.16 52.55
N SER A 14 -98.30 -60.57 53.77
CA SER A 14 -99.46 -61.47 54.09
C SER A 14 -99.46 -61.73 55.62
N GLU A 15 -100.45 -61.26 56.41
CA GLU A 15 -101.76 -61.92 56.70
C GLU A 15 -101.63 -63.17 57.60
N GLU A 16 -102.48 -63.53 58.59
CA GLU A 16 -103.75 -63.05 59.12
C GLU A 16 -104.16 -64.02 60.26
N THR A 17 -105.21 -63.66 61.01
CA THR A 17 -106.14 -64.50 61.82
C THR A 17 -105.80 -64.68 63.31
N GLN A 18 -106.73 -64.58 64.27
CA GLN A 18 -108.18 -64.72 64.20
C GLN A 18 -108.92 -64.01 65.36
N LYS A 19 -109.70 -63.01 64.95
CA LYS A 19 -111.02 -62.59 65.45
C LYS A 19 -111.72 -63.49 66.48
N ASN A 20 -112.16 -62.82 67.55
CA ASN A 20 -113.56 -62.75 68.03
C ASN A 20 -114.31 -64.08 68.26
N LYS A 21 -114.82 -64.26 69.49
CA LYS A 21 -116.29 -64.27 69.74
C LYS A 21 -116.63 -64.53 71.21
N LYS A 22 -117.49 -63.63 71.72
CA LYS A 22 -118.65 -63.92 72.58
C LYS A 22 -118.30 -64.47 73.97
N LYS A 23 -118.11 -63.62 74.97
CA LYS A 23 -119.19 -62.90 75.70
C LYS A 23 -120.47 -63.75 75.84
N VAL A 24 -120.90 -63.86 77.09
CA VAL A 24 -122.22 -64.37 77.54
C VAL A 24 -122.27 -65.88 77.87
N ILE A 25 -121.43 -66.31 78.82
CA ILE A 25 -121.90 -67.19 79.92
C ILE A 25 -121.46 -66.49 81.22
N ILE A 26 -122.16 -65.39 81.49
CA ILE A 26 -121.97 -64.49 82.61
C ILE A 26 -122.79 -65.05 83.77
N GLY A 27 -122.16 -65.26 84.93
CA GLY A 27 -122.90 -65.39 86.19
C GLY A 27 -122.28 -66.34 87.21
N VAL A 28 -121.71 -67.48 86.80
CA VAL A 28 -121.32 -68.54 87.77
C VAL A 28 -119.83 -68.97 87.67
N SER A 29 -119.13 -68.71 86.55
CA SER A 29 -117.69 -69.02 86.41
C SER A 29 -116.71 -67.94 86.90
N ILE A 30 -117.19 -66.73 87.20
CA ILE A 30 -116.30 -65.59 87.57
C ILE A 30 -115.65 -65.80 88.95
N VAL A 31 -116.30 -66.52 89.87
CA VAL A 31 -115.78 -66.76 91.23
C VAL A 31 -114.65 -67.81 91.25
N VAL A 32 -114.69 -68.80 90.35
CA VAL A 32 -113.62 -69.82 90.23
C VAL A 32 -112.39 -69.25 89.50
N ALA A 33 -112.59 -68.37 88.52
CA ALA A 33 -111.49 -67.71 87.80
C ALA A 33 -110.67 -66.76 88.70
N LEU A 34 -111.30 -66.06 89.64
CA LEU A 34 -110.60 -65.14 90.55
C LEU A 34 -109.67 -65.87 91.55
N ILE A 35 -109.99 -67.11 91.95
CA ILE A 35 -109.13 -67.93 92.83
C ILE A 35 -107.89 -68.45 92.07
N ILE A 36 -108.04 -68.79 90.79
CA ILE A 36 -106.92 -69.22 89.93
C ILE A 36 -106.01 -68.03 89.59
N ILE A 37 -106.57 -66.84 89.35
CA ILE A 37 -105.80 -65.61 89.14
C ILE A 37 -105.01 -65.24 90.41
N PHE A 38 -105.55 -65.45 91.62
CA PHE A 38 -104.81 -65.23 92.86
C PHE A 38 -103.62 -66.19 93.04
N ILE A 39 -103.75 -67.46 92.63
CA ILE A 39 -102.62 -68.42 92.65
C ILE A 39 -101.55 -68.11 91.59
N ILE A 40 -101.95 -67.63 90.39
CA ILE A 40 -101.00 -67.28 89.32
C ILE A 40 -100.24 -65.99 89.65
N VAL A 41 -100.89 -65.01 90.29
CA VAL A 41 -100.22 -63.80 90.77
C VAL A 41 -99.24 -64.12 91.91
N LEU A 42 -99.52 -65.11 92.76
CA LEU A 42 -98.58 -65.56 93.80
C LEU A 42 -97.36 -66.28 93.21
N LEU A 43 -97.51 -66.99 92.09
CA LEU A 43 -96.39 -67.61 91.37
C LEU A 43 -95.54 -66.59 90.56
N LEU A 44 -96.12 -65.46 90.16
CA LEU A 44 -95.40 -64.35 89.52
C LEU A 44 -94.55 -63.52 90.50
N LEU A 45 -94.66 -63.74 91.81
CA LEU A 45 -93.95 -62.96 92.83
C LEU A 45 -92.66 -63.62 93.37
N LEU A 46 -92.27 -64.81 92.88
CA LEU A 46 -91.08 -65.54 93.37
C LEU A 46 -90.10 -65.96 92.25
N GLY A 47 -89.80 -65.06 91.32
CA GLY A 47 -88.74 -65.26 90.31
C GLY A 47 -87.59 -64.26 90.48
N SER A 48 -86.56 -64.64 91.24
CA SER A 48 -85.29 -63.91 91.32
C SER A 48 -84.39 -64.26 90.13
N CYS A 49 -83.88 -63.27 89.39
CA CYS A 49 -82.82 -63.45 88.38
C CYS A 49 -81.45 -63.08 88.96
N THR A 50 -80.47 -63.96 88.78
CA THR A 50 -79.07 -63.80 89.21
C THR A 50 -78.14 -63.63 88.01
N HIS A 51 -77.56 -62.43 87.80
CA HIS A 51 -76.32 -62.23 87.02
C HIS A 51 -75.52 -61.03 87.57
N ARG A 52 -74.18 -61.06 87.50
CA ARG A 52 -73.23 -59.99 87.92
C ARG A 52 -72.85 -59.09 86.73
N HIS A 53 -72.69 -57.78 86.92
CA HIS A 53 -72.20 -56.79 85.93
C HIS A 53 -70.87 -56.14 86.40
N THR A 54 -70.03 -55.64 85.48
CA THR A 54 -68.76 -54.92 85.76
C THR A 54 -68.90 -53.43 85.42
N MET A 55 -68.44 -52.52 86.29
CA MET A 55 -68.62 -51.06 86.19
C MET A 55 -67.28 -50.32 86.11
N ILE A 56 -67.16 -49.32 85.23
CA ILE A 56 -65.96 -48.48 85.01
C ILE A 56 -66.24 -47.05 85.44
N TYR A 57 -65.35 -46.43 86.23
CA TYR A 57 -65.52 -45.06 86.75
C TYR A 57 -64.94 -43.99 85.82
N HIS A 58 -65.71 -42.91 85.61
CA HIS A 58 -65.31 -41.70 84.90
C HIS A 58 -65.42 -40.46 85.81
N PRO A 59 -64.33 -39.70 86.03
CA PRO A 59 -64.37 -38.48 86.84
C PRO A 59 -64.99 -37.30 86.08
N ALA A 60 -65.49 -36.31 86.81
CA ALA A 60 -66.05 -35.08 86.22
C ALA A 60 -64.98 -34.24 85.51
N VAL A 61 -65.36 -33.61 84.39
CA VAL A 61 -64.56 -32.67 83.61
C VAL A 61 -65.32 -31.35 83.50
N GLU A 62 -64.72 -30.22 83.86
CA GLU A 62 -65.38 -28.92 83.72
C GLU A 62 -65.45 -28.47 82.24
N PRO A 63 -66.55 -27.83 81.80
CA PRO A 63 -66.66 -27.30 80.44
C PRO A 63 -65.80 -26.05 80.23
N THR A 64 -65.26 -25.90 79.03
CA THR A 64 -64.64 -24.65 78.53
C THR A 64 -65.52 -24.01 77.46
N CYS A 65 -65.12 -22.88 76.88
CA CYS A 65 -65.86 -22.24 75.77
C CYS A 65 -65.72 -22.96 74.43
N ASP A 66 -64.91 -24.01 74.36
CA ASP A 66 -64.61 -24.79 73.15
C ASP A 66 -64.74 -26.30 73.35
N THR A 67 -64.78 -26.81 74.59
CA THR A 67 -64.96 -28.24 74.89
C THR A 67 -66.04 -28.49 75.95
N PRO A 68 -67.03 -29.36 75.69
CA PRO A 68 -68.05 -29.67 76.67
C PRO A 68 -67.46 -30.44 77.85
N GLY A 69 -67.99 -30.19 79.04
CA GLY A 69 -67.62 -30.88 80.26
C GLY A 69 -68.38 -32.20 80.41
N SER A 70 -68.13 -32.91 81.50
CA SER A 70 -68.95 -34.04 81.92
C SER A 70 -69.08 -34.14 83.44
N VAL A 71 -70.21 -34.64 83.93
CA VAL A 71 -70.38 -35.01 85.34
C VAL A 71 -69.62 -36.30 85.64
N GLN A 72 -69.44 -36.63 86.93
CA GLN A 72 -68.90 -37.94 87.29
C GLN A 72 -69.95 -39.05 87.06
N TYR A 73 -69.53 -40.21 86.53
CA TYR A 73 -70.43 -41.34 86.30
C TYR A 73 -69.67 -42.67 86.24
N TRP A 74 -70.43 -43.77 86.22
CA TRP A 74 -69.95 -45.14 86.06
C TRP A 74 -70.58 -45.77 84.82
N HIS A 75 -69.77 -46.23 83.87
CA HIS A 75 -70.24 -46.90 82.67
C HIS A 75 -70.21 -48.43 82.85
N CYS A 76 -71.24 -49.12 82.37
CA CYS A 76 -71.23 -50.57 82.27
C CYS A 76 -71.01 -51.02 80.83
N ASP A 77 -69.81 -51.51 80.51
CA ASP A 77 -69.46 -51.96 79.15
C ASP A 77 -70.38 -53.06 78.60
N GLU A 78 -70.99 -53.88 79.46
CA GLU A 78 -71.82 -54.99 79.02
C GLU A 78 -73.23 -54.57 78.63
N CYS A 79 -73.82 -53.57 79.29
CA CYS A 79 -75.16 -53.08 78.98
C CYS A 79 -75.18 -51.72 78.28
N GLY A 80 -74.02 -51.05 78.20
CA GLY A 80 -73.81 -49.77 77.53
C GLY A 80 -74.48 -48.58 78.21
N ASN A 81 -74.91 -48.72 79.47
CA ASN A 81 -75.59 -47.65 80.20
C ASN A 81 -74.66 -47.00 81.23
N ASP A 82 -74.92 -45.72 81.49
CA ASP A 82 -74.21 -44.92 82.48
C ASP A 82 -75.01 -44.81 83.77
N TYR A 83 -74.31 -44.72 84.89
CA TYR A 83 -74.88 -44.75 86.23
C TYR A 83 -74.19 -43.75 87.16
N LEU A 84 -74.92 -43.26 88.17
CA LEU A 84 -74.37 -42.36 89.18
C LEU A 84 -73.66 -43.10 90.31
N ASP A 85 -73.87 -44.41 90.43
CA ASP A 85 -73.33 -45.23 91.51
C ASP A 85 -72.64 -46.52 91.00
N GLU A 86 -71.66 -47.00 91.76
CA GLU A 86 -70.86 -48.20 91.45
C GLU A 86 -71.67 -49.51 91.42
N LYS A 87 -72.89 -49.51 91.97
CA LYS A 87 -73.76 -50.69 92.09
C LYS A 87 -74.76 -50.79 90.95
N GLY A 88 -74.85 -49.77 90.08
CA GLY A 88 -75.67 -49.75 88.88
C GLY A 88 -77.18 -49.65 89.16
N HIS A 89 -77.58 -48.98 90.25
CA HIS A 89 -79.00 -48.85 90.59
C HIS A 89 -79.65 -47.59 90.01
N GLU A 90 -78.87 -46.52 89.84
CA GLU A 90 -79.38 -45.23 89.35
C GLU A 90 -78.74 -44.85 88.02
N ARG A 91 -79.49 -45.07 86.93
CA ARG A 91 -79.05 -44.79 85.54
C ARG A 91 -79.11 -43.30 85.23
N ILE A 92 -78.13 -42.79 84.50
CA ILE A 92 -78.09 -41.44 83.93
C ILE A 92 -78.04 -41.52 82.40
N ASP A 93 -78.79 -40.65 81.73
CA ASP A 93 -78.94 -40.69 80.27
C ASP A 93 -78.07 -39.65 79.54
N ASP A 94 -77.61 -38.61 80.25
CA ASP A 94 -76.69 -37.60 79.72
C ASP A 94 -75.67 -37.21 80.77
N VAL A 95 -74.40 -37.39 80.41
CA VAL A 95 -73.26 -37.10 81.28
C VAL A 95 -72.56 -35.81 80.87
N THR A 96 -72.98 -35.16 79.78
CA THR A 96 -72.32 -33.98 79.20
C THR A 96 -72.79 -32.67 79.85
N ILE A 97 -71.89 -31.69 79.92
CA ILE A 97 -72.16 -30.31 80.33
C ILE A 97 -71.85 -29.41 79.14
N ASP A 98 -72.80 -28.56 78.75
CA ASP A 98 -72.63 -27.65 77.62
C ASP A 98 -71.42 -26.71 77.78
N ILE A 99 -70.84 -26.33 76.64
CA ILE A 99 -69.74 -25.36 76.59
C ILE A 99 -70.15 -24.00 77.18
N LEU A 100 -69.18 -23.30 77.77
CA LEU A 100 -69.39 -21.94 78.24
C LEU A 100 -69.52 -20.97 77.05
N PRO A 101 -70.35 -19.91 77.15
CA PRO A 101 -70.47 -18.93 76.06
C PRO A 101 -69.18 -18.12 75.90
N HIS A 102 -68.83 -17.78 74.65
CA HIS A 102 -67.72 -16.86 74.38
C HIS A 102 -67.99 -15.47 74.94
N ILE A 103 -67.01 -14.89 75.63
CA ILE A 103 -67.04 -13.52 76.13
C ILE A 103 -66.24 -12.62 75.18
N PRO A 104 -66.88 -11.67 74.46
CA PRO A 104 -66.20 -10.83 73.48
C PRO A 104 -65.36 -9.71 74.11
N VAL A 105 -64.18 -9.47 73.53
CA VAL A 105 -63.31 -8.31 73.74
C VAL A 105 -63.16 -7.58 72.42
N VAL A 106 -63.29 -6.25 72.44
CA VAL A 106 -63.29 -5.41 71.24
C VAL A 106 -61.86 -5.09 70.81
N ASP A 107 -61.57 -5.35 69.53
CA ASP A 107 -60.35 -4.92 68.84
C ASP A 107 -60.62 -3.58 68.14
N GLN A 108 -59.97 -2.52 68.61
CA GLN A 108 -60.20 -1.16 68.08
C GLN A 108 -59.77 -1.05 66.62
N GLY A 109 -60.61 -0.41 65.81
CA GLY A 109 -60.30 -0.12 64.41
C GLY A 109 -59.15 0.89 64.27
N ILE A 110 -58.43 0.80 63.15
CA ILE A 110 -57.36 1.73 62.78
C ILE A 110 -57.82 2.47 61.52
N PRO A 111 -57.94 3.81 61.52
CA PRO A 111 -58.34 4.51 60.30
C PRO A 111 -57.26 4.39 59.22
N ALA A 112 -57.69 4.30 57.95
CA ALA A 112 -56.79 4.35 56.80
C ALA A 112 -56.17 5.75 56.65
N ASP A 113 -54.92 5.81 56.22
CA ASP A 113 -54.25 7.07 55.86
C ASP A 113 -53.96 7.11 54.34
N CYS A 114 -53.08 8.01 53.87
CA CYS A 114 -52.81 8.14 52.44
C CYS A 114 -52.01 6.96 51.85
N GLU A 115 -51.21 6.26 52.65
CA GLU A 115 -50.29 5.19 52.22
C GLU A 115 -50.66 3.82 52.81
N ASN A 116 -51.23 3.80 54.00
CA ASN A 116 -51.53 2.59 54.75
C ASN A 116 -53.02 2.34 54.81
N ASP A 117 -53.39 1.09 54.53
CA ASP A 117 -54.73 0.59 54.75
C ASP A 117 -55.09 0.67 56.26
N GLY A 118 -56.36 0.95 56.54
CA GLY A 118 -56.95 0.87 57.86
C GLY A 118 -57.62 -0.48 58.14
N LEU A 119 -58.13 -0.66 59.36
CA LEU A 119 -58.91 -1.81 59.81
C LEU A 119 -60.22 -1.34 60.47
N THR A 120 -61.32 -2.03 60.19
CA THR A 120 -62.58 -1.81 60.93
C THR A 120 -62.48 -2.31 62.37
N GLU A 121 -63.42 -1.94 63.24
CA GLU A 121 -63.51 -2.50 64.59
C GLU A 121 -63.93 -3.98 64.53
N GLY A 122 -63.31 -4.82 65.35
CA GLY A 122 -63.59 -6.26 65.43
C GLY A 122 -63.73 -6.74 66.87
N SER A 123 -63.87 -8.04 67.08
CA SER A 123 -63.83 -8.62 68.42
C SER A 123 -63.40 -10.08 68.42
N HIS A 124 -62.74 -10.50 69.51
CA HIS A 124 -62.33 -11.87 69.75
C HIS A 124 -62.75 -12.34 71.15
N CYS A 125 -62.76 -13.66 71.37
CA CYS A 125 -63.06 -14.21 72.68
C CYS A 125 -61.89 -13.98 73.66
N ALA A 126 -62.16 -13.39 74.83
CA ALA A 126 -61.15 -13.13 75.86
C ALA A 126 -60.40 -14.37 76.32
N THR A 127 -61.04 -15.54 76.23
CA THR A 127 -60.58 -16.79 76.84
C THR A 127 -59.84 -17.68 75.86
N CYS A 128 -60.36 -17.86 74.64
CA CYS A 128 -59.75 -18.75 73.63
C CYS A 128 -59.17 -18.03 72.41
N GLY A 129 -59.43 -16.72 72.25
CA GLY A 129 -58.94 -15.92 71.12
C GLY A 129 -59.70 -16.12 69.81
N GLU A 130 -60.75 -16.95 69.77
CA GLU A 130 -61.58 -17.14 68.57
C GLU A 130 -62.17 -15.80 68.12
N VAL A 131 -62.11 -15.52 66.81
CA VAL A 131 -62.61 -14.26 66.24
C VAL A 131 -64.13 -14.30 66.20
N ILE A 132 -64.77 -13.41 66.94
CA ILE A 132 -66.23 -13.31 67.03
C ILE A 132 -66.75 -12.37 65.93
N VAL A 133 -66.03 -11.26 65.68
CA VAL A 133 -66.26 -10.36 64.54
C VAL A 133 -64.91 -10.03 63.92
N ALA A 134 -64.71 -10.42 62.66
CA ALA A 134 -63.46 -10.16 61.95
C ALA A 134 -63.31 -8.67 61.60
N GLN A 135 -62.09 -8.14 61.72
CA GLN A 135 -61.76 -6.83 61.16
C GLN A 135 -61.63 -6.93 59.63
N GLU A 136 -62.16 -5.94 58.93
CA GLU A 136 -62.06 -5.78 57.48
C GLU A 136 -61.06 -4.67 57.14
N VAL A 137 -60.38 -4.82 56.01
CA VAL A 137 -59.40 -3.84 55.51
C VAL A 137 -60.13 -2.65 54.89
N ILE A 138 -59.76 -1.44 55.31
CA ILE A 138 -60.18 -0.18 54.69
C ILE A 138 -59.04 0.28 53.79
N PRO A 139 -59.20 0.31 52.45
CA PRO A 139 -58.11 0.69 51.56
C PRO A 139 -57.55 2.09 51.85
N ALA A 140 -56.24 2.27 51.68
CA ALA A 140 -55.56 3.55 51.79
C ALA A 140 -56.26 4.61 50.92
N LEU A 141 -56.35 5.83 51.43
CA LEU A 141 -57.10 6.93 50.82
C LEU A 141 -56.47 7.43 49.51
N GLY A 142 -55.18 7.14 49.30
CA GLY A 142 -54.37 7.62 48.19
C GLY A 142 -54.13 9.13 48.24
N HIS A 143 -53.18 9.59 47.44
CA HIS A 143 -52.85 11.01 47.36
C HIS A 143 -53.83 11.76 46.45
N GLU A 144 -54.43 12.83 46.99
CA GLU A 144 -55.27 13.75 46.24
C GLU A 144 -54.47 15.01 45.91
N THR A 145 -54.12 15.17 44.64
CA THR A 145 -53.33 16.31 44.15
C THR A 145 -54.18 17.24 43.30
N LYS A 146 -53.87 18.54 43.30
CA LYS A 146 -54.48 19.54 42.40
C LYS A 146 -53.62 19.72 41.14
N THR A 147 -53.24 20.96 40.84
CA THR A 147 -52.39 21.29 39.70
C THR A 147 -50.94 20.95 40.03
N PHE A 148 -50.26 20.28 39.10
CA PHE A 148 -48.81 20.10 39.16
C PHE A 148 -48.12 21.40 38.75
N THR A 149 -47.05 21.76 39.46
CA THR A 149 -46.21 22.90 39.13
C THR A 149 -44.91 22.41 38.49
N ARG A 150 -44.52 23.01 37.37
CA ARG A 150 -43.31 22.63 36.67
C ARG A 150 -42.07 23.14 37.40
N VAL A 151 -41.18 22.22 37.74
CA VAL A 151 -39.90 22.48 38.42
C VAL A 151 -38.76 22.55 37.42
N SER A 152 -38.73 21.64 36.44
CA SER A 152 -37.76 21.67 35.35
C SER A 152 -38.39 21.23 34.03
N ASN A 153 -37.94 21.85 32.93
CA ASN A 153 -38.34 21.43 31.58
C ASN A 153 -37.48 20.24 31.14
N PRO A 154 -38.04 19.27 30.39
CA PRO A 154 -37.25 18.23 29.76
C PRO A 154 -36.33 18.84 28.69
N THR A 155 -35.15 18.26 28.53
CA THR A 155 -34.23 18.52 27.40
C THR A 155 -34.14 17.26 26.55
N CYS A 156 -33.29 17.26 25.51
CA CYS A 156 -33.11 16.10 24.65
C CYS A 156 -32.66 14.84 25.40
N THR A 157 -31.88 15.00 26.49
CA THR A 157 -31.31 13.89 27.26
C THR A 157 -31.76 13.86 28.72
N GLN A 158 -32.22 14.98 29.28
CA GLN A 158 -32.64 15.06 30.68
C GLN A 158 -34.16 15.11 30.78
N THR A 159 -34.73 14.28 31.65
CA THR A 159 -36.15 14.32 32.00
C THR A 159 -36.49 15.62 32.73
N GLY A 160 -37.71 16.13 32.51
CA GLY A 160 -38.26 17.24 33.29
C GLY A 160 -38.95 16.75 34.57
N LEU A 161 -39.28 17.66 35.47
CA LEU A 161 -39.94 17.36 36.73
C LEU A 161 -41.11 18.30 36.99
N GLU A 162 -42.22 17.72 37.41
CA GLU A 162 -43.41 18.40 37.93
C GLU A 162 -43.72 17.88 39.34
N THR A 163 -44.09 18.77 40.26
CA THR A 163 -44.48 18.39 41.63
C THR A 163 -45.87 18.91 41.98
N SER A 164 -46.58 18.20 42.86
CA SER A 164 -47.83 18.66 43.47
C SER A 164 -47.91 18.20 44.91
N VAL A 165 -48.50 19.01 45.79
CA VAL A 165 -48.63 18.67 47.21
C VAL A 165 -49.99 18.02 47.44
N CYS A 166 -50.01 16.86 48.09
CA CYS A 166 -51.24 16.17 48.47
C CYS A 166 -52.03 17.04 49.46
N THR A 167 -53.30 17.31 49.16
CA THR A 167 -54.13 18.18 50.02
C THR A 167 -54.56 17.52 51.33
N ARG A 168 -54.35 16.21 51.49
CA ARG A 168 -54.73 15.44 52.68
C ARG A 168 -53.59 15.29 53.70
N CYS A 169 -52.40 14.93 53.24
CA CYS A 169 -51.25 14.65 54.11
C CYS A 169 -50.08 15.65 53.98
N GLY A 170 -50.09 16.52 52.96
CA GLY A 170 -49.00 17.48 52.73
C GLY A 170 -47.75 16.89 52.05
N GLU A 171 -47.76 15.60 51.70
CA GLU A 171 -46.66 14.93 50.99
C GLU A 171 -46.50 15.50 49.58
N THR A 172 -45.24 15.57 49.10
CA THR A 172 -44.95 16.06 47.74
C THR A 172 -44.94 14.91 46.76
N ILE A 173 -45.85 14.93 45.80
CA ILE A 173 -45.96 13.94 44.74
C ILE A 173 -45.23 14.44 43.51
N GLU A 174 -44.31 13.62 43.01
CA GLU A 174 -43.49 13.91 41.84
C GLU A 174 -44.04 13.23 40.59
N ARG A 175 -43.93 13.93 39.46
CA ARG A 175 -44.24 13.44 38.13
C ARG A 175 -43.07 13.74 37.21
N VAL A 176 -42.43 12.68 36.72
CA VAL A 176 -41.34 12.79 35.75
C VAL A 176 -41.91 13.03 34.36
N ILE A 177 -41.37 14.02 33.66
CA ILE A 177 -41.67 14.30 32.26
C ILE A 177 -40.56 13.66 31.42
N PRO A 178 -40.88 12.79 30.45
CA PRO A 178 -39.88 12.19 29.59
C PRO A 178 -38.99 13.23 28.90
N ALA A 179 -37.72 12.90 28.68
CA ALA A 179 -36.82 13.70 27.84
C ALA A 179 -37.43 13.84 26.43
N THR A 180 -37.17 14.95 25.75
CA THR A 180 -37.76 15.22 24.43
C THR A 180 -37.19 14.33 23.33
N GLY A 181 -36.05 13.68 23.59
CA GLY A 181 -35.30 12.95 22.57
C GLY A 181 -34.58 13.90 21.60
N HIS A 182 -33.94 13.31 20.61
CA HIS A 182 -33.23 14.03 19.56
C HIS A 182 -34.05 14.10 18.28
N THR A 183 -34.03 15.26 17.62
CA THR A 183 -34.58 15.46 16.28
C THR A 183 -33.42 15.43 15.29
N GLU A 184 -33.40 14.45 14.40
CA GLU A 184 -32.30 14.25 13.46
C GLU A 184 -32.27 15.30 12.35
N GLU A 185 -31.10 15.89 12.13
CA GLU A 185 -30.76 16.74 10.99
C GLU A 185 -29.50 16.18 10.32
N VAL A 186 -29.57 15.98 9.00
CA VAL A 186 -28.44 15.45 8.21
C VAL A 186 -27.44 16.57 7.92
N ILE A 187 -26.18 16.32 8.24
CA ILE A 187 -25.04 17.14 7.82
C ILE A 187 -24.50 16.52 6.52
N PRO A 188 -24.58 17.22 5.37
CA PRO A 188 -24.09 16.67 4.12
C PRO A 188 -22.56 16.48 4.18
N GLY A 189 -22.12 15.32 3.72
CA GLY A 189 -20.71 15.00 3.51
C GLY A 189 -20.11 15.73 2.32
N THR A 190 -18.78 15.64 2.22
CA THR A 190 -18.02 16.18 1.08
C THR A 190 -17.47 14.99 0.29
N PRO A 191 -17.78 14.83 -1.01
CA PRO A 191 -17.26 13.70 -1.77
C PRO A 191 -15.73 13.76 -1.92
N ALA A 192 -15.07 12.61 -1.83
CA ALA A 192 -13.63 12.51 -2.08
C ALA A 192 -13.28 12.80 -3.56
N THR A 193 -12.13 13.44 -3.78
CA THR A 193 -11.56 13.68 -5.11
C THR A 193 -10.41 12.71 -5.38
N CYS A 194 -9.65 12.88 -6.48
CA CYS A 194 -8.48 12.04 -6.76
C CYS A 194 -7.37 12.24 -5.72
N THR A 195 -7.24 13.45 -5.17
CA THR A 195 -6.13 13.84 -4.28
C THR A 195 -6.56 14.19 -2.87
N GLU A 196 -7.80 14.66 -2.67
CA GLU A 196 -8.33 15.06 -1.38
C GLU A 196 -9.32 14.03 -0.84
N THR A 197 -9.23 13.76 0.46
CA THR A 197 -10.18 12.93 1.20
C THR A 197 -11.55 13.59 1.26
N GLY A 198 -12.60 12.78 1.30
CA GLY A 198 -13.97 13.21 1.54
C GLY A 198 -14.44 12.93 2.96
N LEU A 199 -15.69 13.27 3.24
CA LEU A 199 -16.42 12.96 4.47
C LEU A 199 -17.76 12.32 4.12
N SER A 200 -18.18 11.33 4.89
CA SER A 200 -19.53 10.78 4.80
C SER A 200 -20.58 11.81 5.26
N ASP A 201 -21.84 11.55 4.96
CA ASP A 201 -22.93 12.26 5.64
C ASP A 201 -22.86 11.95 7.15
N GLY A 202 -23.21 12.95 7.97
CA GLY A 202 -23.34 12.83 9.42
C GLY A 202 -24.75 13.20 9.87
N VAL A 203 -25.06 12.97 11.14
CA VAL A 203 -26.38 13.33 11.71
C VAL A 203 -26.16 14.03 13.04
N ARG A 204 -26.81 15.18 13.23
CA ARG A 204 -26.85 15.89 14.52
C ARG A 204 -28.28 16.14 14.98
N CYS A 205 -28.43 16.50 16.24
CA CYS A 205 -29.70 16.99 16.78
C CYS A 205 -29.92 18.46 16.38
N SER A 206 -31.04 18.78 15.73
CA SER A 206 -31.36 20.16 15.35
C SER A 206 -31.59 21.10 16.54
N GLU A 207 -31.96 20.54 17.69
CA GLU A 207 -32.34 21.31 18.89
C GLU A 207 -31.19 21.54 19.87
N CYS A 208 -30.20 20.65 19.90
CA CYS A 208 -29.10 20.71 20.88
C CYS A 208 -27.70 20.44 20.31
N ASP A 209 -27.57 20.33 18.99
CA ASP A 209 -26.32 20.08 18.25
C ASP A 209 -25.54 18.81 18.65
N ALA A 210 -26.15 17.91 19.42
CA ALA A 210 -25.54 16.63 19.76
C ALA A 210 -25.28 15.83 18.48
N VAL A 211 -24.06 15.34 18.29
CA VAL A 211 -23.71 14.46 17.16
C VAL A 211 -24.30 13.08 17.43
N LEU A 212 -25.18 12.63 16.53
CA LEU A 212 -25.89 11.35 16.63
C LEU A 212 -25.20 10.28 15.77
N VAL A 213 -24.65 10.69 14.63
CA VAL A 213 -23.79 9.89 13.75
C VAL A 213 -22.60 10.76 13.34
N GLU A 214 -21.39 10.34 13.70
CA GLU A 214 -20.15 11.03 13.32
C GLU A 214 -19.89 10.90 11.82
N GLN A 215 -19.29 11.93 11.21
CA GLN A 215 -18.81 11.82 9.83
C GLN A 215 -17.52 11.00 9.80
N GLU A 216 -17.45 10.04 8.89
CA GLU A 216 -16.27 9.22 8.66
C GLU A 216 -15.45 9.76 7.49
N GLU A 217 -14.13 9.63 7.57
CA GLU A 217 -13.22 10.02 6.50
C GLU A 217 -13.30 9.03 5.32
N ILE A 218 -13.55 9.55 4.13
CA ILE A 218 -13.52 8.78 2.88
C ILE A 218 -12.17 9.02 2.22
N SER A 219 -11.38 7.96 2.05
CA SER A 219 -10.06 8.07 1.41
C SER A 219 -10.17 8.67 0.00
N ALA A 220 -9.14 9.43 -0.39
CA ALA A 220 -9.02 9.94 -1.76
C ALA A 220 -9.09 8.79 -2.77
N LYS A 221 -9.71 9.02 -3.93
CA LYS A 221 -9.92 7.99 -4.96
C LYS A 221 -8.60 7.51 -5.59
N GLY A 222 -7.54 8.31 -5.48
CA GLY A 222 -6.29 8.09 -6.21
C GLY A 222 -6.45 8.37 -7.69
N HIS A 223 -5.40 8.08 -8.47
CA HIS A 223 -5.41 8.23 -9.91
C HIS A 223 -5.55 6.89 -10.61
N THR A 224 -6.48 6.83 -11.56
CA THR A 224 -6.54 5.77 -12.56
C THR A 224 -6.15 6.38 -13.89
N TYR A 225 -4.91 6.15 -14.32
CA TYR A 225 -4.41 6.67 -15.60
C TYR A 225 -4.88 5.79 -16.76
N GLY A 226 -5.31 6.43 -17.84
CA GLY A 226 -5.74 5.77 -19.07
C GLY A 226 -4.57 5.27 -19.93
N GLU A 227 -4.83 5.11 -21.23
CA GLU A 227 -3.81 4.69 -22.19
C GLU A 227 -2.63 5.67 -22.22
N THR A 228 -1.42 5.11 -22.17
CA THR A 228 -0.18 5.86 -22.29
C THR A 228 0.12 6.16 -23.75
N VAL A 229 0.36 7.43 -24.07
CA VAL A 229 0.64 7.91 -25.43
C VAL A 229 2.07 8.43 -25.50
N VAL A 230 2.83 8.01 -26.51
CA VAL A 230 4.16 8.58 -26.79
C VAL A 230 3.99 9.96 -27.39
N ILE A 231 4.51 10.98 -26.70
CA ILE A 231 4.45 12.38 -27.13
C ILE A 231 5.76 12.86 -27.76
N GLU A 232 6.86 12.16 -27.46
CA GLU A 232 8.18 12.42 -28.01
C GLU A 232 8.92 11.09 -28.15
N GLU A 233 9.29 10.72 -29.38
CA GLU A 233 10.01 9.48 -29.65
C GLU A 233 11.43 9.52 -29.09
N ALA A 234 11.91 8.40 -28.55
CA ALA A 234 13.30 8.28 -28.14
C ALA A 234 14.24 8.20 -29.36
N SER A 235 15.40 8.83 -29.27
CA SER A 235 16.47 8.73 -30.27
C SER A 235 17.65 7.93 -29.73
N CYS A 236 18.71 7.76 -30.53
CA CYS A 236 19.94 7.12 -30.06
C CYS A 236 20.64 7.91 -28.93
N LEU A 237 20.40 9.23 -28.85
CA LEU A 237 21.11 10.15 -27.95
C LEU A 237 20.19 10.77 -26.88
N SER A 238 18.92 10.94 -27.19
CA SER A 238 17.95 11.63 -26.35
C SER A 238 16.84 10.69 -25.93
N ASP A 239 16.46 10.80 -24.67
CA ASP A 239 15.28 10.13 -24.15
C ASP A 239 14.01 10.65 -24.84
N GLY A 240 13.04 9.77 -25.01
CA GLY A 240 11.68 10.12 -25.40
C GLY A 240 10.80 10.40 -24.18
N LYS A 241 9.53 10.71 -24.42
CA LYS A 241 8.51 10.98 -23.40
C LYS A 241 7.19 10.33 -23.76
N GLN A 242 6.53 9.81 -22.75
CA GLN A 242 5.16 9.31 -22.83
C GLN A 242 4.30 9.93 -21.74
N GLU A 243 3.02 10.13 -22.03
CA GLU A 243 2.06 10.72 -21.10
C GLU A 243 0.85 9.83 -20.91
N SER A 244 0.32 9.82 -19.69
CA SER A 244 -0.95 9.18 -19.36
C SER A 244 -1.81 10.15 -18.56
N VAL A 245 -3.12 10.18 -18.88
CA VAL A 245 -4.07 11.13 -18.30
C VAL A 245 -5.02 10.38 -17.36
N CYS A 246 -5.22 10.92 -16.16
CA CYS A 246 -6.18 10.39 -15.19
C CYS A 246 -7.59 10.51 -15.77
N VAL A 247 -8.33 9.39 -15.83
CA VAL A 247 -9.67 9.36 -16.42
C VAL A 247 -10.70 10.14 -15.62
N ASP A 248 -10.45 10.35 -14.32
CA ASP A 248 -11.38 10.98 -13.39
C ASP A 248 -11.16 12.50 -13.21
N CYS A 249 -9.91 12.98 -13.25
CA CYS A 249 -9.58 14.40 -13.01
C CYS A 249 -8.81 15.11 -14.13
N GLY A 250 -8.33 14.38 -15.14
CA GLY A 250 -7.54 14.96 -16.23
C GLY A 250 -6.10 15.30 -15.88
N GLU A 251 -5.62 14.96 -14.69
CA GLU A 251 -4.21 15.13 -14.31
C GLU A 251 -3.32 14.25 -15.19
N THR A 252 -2.21 14.82 -15.68
CA THR A 252 -1.28 14.16 -16.58
C THR A 252 0.00 13.76 -15.85
N VAL A 253 0.41 12.51 -16.02
CA VAL A 253 1.75 12.04 -15.63
C VAL A 253 2.58 11.86 -16.88
N THR A 254 3.81 12.40 -16.86
CA THR A 254 4.79 12.27 -17.92
C THR A 254 5.93 11.38 -17.45
N GLU A 255 6.20 10.32 -18.20
CA GLU A 255 7.30 9.41 -17.94
C GLU A 255 8.35 9.48 -19.05
N LYS A 256 9.59 9.16 -18.68
CA LYS A 256 10.73 9.15 -19.58
C LYS A 256 10.85 7.79 -20.28
N ILE A 257 10.97 7.80 -21.61
CA ILE A 257 11.37 6.65 -22.40
C ILE A 257 12.90 6.71 -22.57
N PRO A 258 13.68 5.75 -22.06
CA PRO A 258 15.14 5.79 -22.18
C PRO A 258 15.61 5.90 -23.64
N ALA A 259 16.68 6.65 -23.86
CA ALA A 259 17.35 6.71 -25.16
C ALA A 259 17.68 5.30 -25.69
N LEU A 260 17.56 5.13 -27.00
CA LEU A 260 17.72 3.83 -27.67
C LEU A 260 19.15 3.28 -27.61
N GLY A 261 20.14 4.14 -27.34
CA GLY A 261 21.55 3.81 -27.41
C GLY A 261 22.06 3.68 -28.85
N HIS A 262 23.29 3.19 -28.98
CA HIS A 262 23.95 3.00 -30.27
C HIS A 262 24.09 1.51 -30.60
N ASP A 263 23.79 1.14 -31.85
CA ASP A 263 23.98 -0.21 -32.39
C ASP A 263 25.27 -0.25 -33.22
N PRO A 264 26.36 -0.82 -32.70
CA PRO A 264 27.65 -0.77 -33.37
C PRO A 264 27.67 -1.64 -34.64
N VAL A 265 28.09 -1.04 -35.76
CA VAL A 265 28.41 -1.72 -37.02
C VAL A 265 29.80 -1.32 -37.51
N SER A 266 30.57 -2.31 -37.96
CA SER A 266 31.91 -2.10 -38.50
C SER A 266 31.85 -1.64 -39.95
N VAL A 267 32.51 -0.52 -40.24
CA VAL A 267 32.73 -0.01 -41.59
C VAL A 267 34.16 -0.38 -41.99
N PRO A 268 34.36 -1.13 -43.10
CA PRO A 268 35.68 -1.46 -43.60
C PRO A 268 36.54 -0.20 -43.85
N GLY A 269 37.84 -0.35 -43.69
CA GLY A 269 38.81 0.70 -44.02
C GLY A 269 38.91 0.94 -45.52
N VAL A 270 39.60 2.03 -45.88
CA VAL A 270 39.97 2.39 -47.24
C VAL A 270 41.49 2.38 -47.32
N GLU A 271 42.05 1.59 -48.24
CA GLU A 271 43.50 1.53 -48.40
C GLU A 271 44.06 2.87 -48.95
N PRO A 272 45.27 3.30 -48.54
CA PRO A 272 45.92 4.48 -49.09
C PRO A 272 46.32 4.27 -50.56
N THR A 273 46.40 5.36 -51.32
CA THR A 273 47.02 5.38 -52.65
C THR A 273 48.31 6.22 -52.63
N CYS A 274 49.01 6.34 -53.75
CA CYS A 274 50.20 7.21 -53.86
C CYS A 274 49.93 8.67 -53.46
N GLU A 275 48.72 9.18 -53.73
CA GLU A 275 48.36 10.59 -53.55
C GLU A 275 47.33 10.79 -52.43
N THR A 276 46.45 9.81 -52.17
CA THR A 276 45.37 9.94 -51.18
C THR A 276 45.63 9.11 -49.91
N PRO A 277 45.54 9.72 -48.71
CA PRO A 277 45.58 8.98 -47.45
C PRO A 277 44.51 7.89 -47.38
N GLY A 278 44.84 6.79 -46.71
CA GLY A 278 43.90 5.72 -46.39
C GLY A 278 43.24 5.95 -45.03
N ARG A 279 42.37 5.02 -44.63
CA ARG A 279 41.80 4.96 -43.29
C ARG A 279 41.61 3.52 -42.84
N THR A 280 41.94 3.20 -41.59
CA THR A 280 41.59 1.90 -41.01
C THR A 280 40.08 1.78 -40.81
N GLY A 281 39.60 0.55 -40.54
CA GLY A 281 38.18 0.32 -40.26
C GLY A 281 37.69 1.14 -39.06
N ARG A 282 36.41 1.49 -39.05
CA ARG A 282 35.78 2.27 -37.99
C ARG A 282 34.48 1.62 -37.51
N VAL A 283 33.97 2.02 -36.35
CA VAL A 283 32.68 1.54 -35.82
C VAL A 283 31.73 2.72 -35.70
N VAL A 284 30.55 2.58 -36.32
CA VAL A 284 29.49 3.60 -36.28
C VAL A 284 28.19 2.99 -35.77
N CYS A 285 27.25 3.82 -35.34
CA CYS A 285 25.90 3.38 -35.06
C CYS A 285 25.15 3.11 -36.38
N ASP A 286 24.57 1.92 -36.55
CA ASP A 286 23.80 1.55 -37.75
C ASP A 286 22.56 2.44 -37.94
N ARG A 287 21.92 2.84 -36.83
CA ARG A 287 20.68 3.64 -36.86
C ARG A 287 20.90 5.12 -37.19
N CYS A 288 21.94 5.73 -36.64
CA CYS A 288 22.13 7.19 -36.71
C CYS A 288 23.48 7.64 -37.26
N GLY A 289 24.40 6.71 -37.56
CA GLY A 289 25.73 7.01 -38.10
C GLY A 289 26.70 7.64 -37.10
N TYR A 290 26.34 7.73 -35.80
CA TYR A 290 27.22 8.29 -34.77
C TYR A 290 28.53 7.50 -34.69
N PRO A 291 29.70 8.16 -34.68
CA PRO A 291 30.99 7.47 -34.58
C PRO A 291 31.20 6.93 -33.16
N ILE A 292 31.34 5.62 -33.04
CA ILE A 292 31.62 4.92 -31.77
C ILE A 292 33.13 4.73 -31.61
N GLU A 293 33.80 4.29 -32.67
CA GLU A 293 35.25 4.19 -32.78
C GLU A 293 35.68 4.77 -34.12
N GLU A 294 36.62 5.72 -34.10
CA GLU A 294 37.14 6.35 -35.32
C GLU A 294 38.28 5.53 -35.90
N GLY A 295 38.32 5.46 -37.24
CA GLY A 295 39.44 4.85 -37.96
C GLY A 295 40.61 5.81 -38.04
N GLU A 296 41.82 5.28 -37.89
CA GLU A 296 43.07 6.03 -38.02
C GLU A 296 43.33 6.39 -39.47
N ILE A 297 43.85 7.59 -39.72
CA ILE A 297 44.25 8.03 -41.06
C ILE A 297 45.62 7.41 -41.37
N LEU A 298 45.70 6.66 -42.46
CA LEU A 298 46.96 6.11 -42.96
C LEU A 298 47.59 7.12 -43.93
N PRO A 299 48.90 7.40 -43.86
CA PRO A 299 49.54 8.29 -44.81
C PRO A 299 49.42 7.76 -46.25
N PRO A 300 49.46 8.62 -47.27
CA PRO A 300 49.53 8.17 -48.66
C PRO A 300 50.84 7.39 -48.88
N LEU A 301 50.86 6.45 -49.83
CA LEU A 301 52.03 5.62 -50.13
C LEU A 301 53.22 6.42 -50.69
N GLY A 302 52.96 7.63 -51.19
CA GLY A 302 53.93 8.42 -51.94
C GLY A 302 54.30 7.76 -53.29
N HIS A 303 55.22 8.39 -54.01
CA HIS A 303 55.71 7.85 -55.29
C HIS A 303 57.11 7.28 -55.13
N GLU A 304 57.29 6.01 -55.48
CA GLU A 304 58.58 5.32 -55.48
C GLU A 304 59.03 5.16 -56.91
N ILE A 305 60.08 5.90 -57.28
CA ILE A 305 60.54 6.04 -58.65
C ILE A 305 61.66 5.03 -58.89
N GLU A 306 61.51 4.21 -59.92
CA GLU A 306 62.58 3.37 -60.46
C GLU A 306 62.73 3.72 -61.95
N GLY A 307 63.86 4.31 -62.34
CA GLY A 307 64.03 4.93 -63.66
C GLY A 307 63.24 6.24 -63.77
N ASP A 308 62.23 6.24 -64.64
CA ASP A 308 61.33 7.36 -64.92
C ASP A 308 59.88 7.11 -64.47
N GLU A 309 59.53 5.95 -63.89
CA GLU A 309 58.15 5.64 -63.50
C GLU A 309 58.00 5.36 -61.99
N CYS A 310 56.85 5.75 -61.43
CA CYS A 310 56.45 5.33 -60.10
C CYS A 310 55.99 3.85 -60.08
N ILE A 311 56.67 2.98 -59.33
CA ILE A 311 56.37 1.53 -59.28
C ILE A 311 54.96 1.21 -58.74
N ASN A 312 54.36 2.12 -57.97
CA ASN A 312 53.07 1.90 -57.30
C ASN A 312 51.86 2.39 -58.14
N CYS A 313 52.05 3.37 -59.03
CA CYS A 313 50.95 3.93 -59.83
C CYS A 313 51.24 4.11 -61.33
N GLY A 314 52.47 3.85 -61.79
CA GLY A 314 52.89 3.98 -63.19
C GLY A 314 52.97 5.42 -63.69
N LYS A 315 53.00 6.41 -62.79
CA LYS A 315 53.12 7.82 -63.16
C LYS A 315 54.58 8.13 -63.53
N GLU A 316 54.78 8.66 -64.72
CA GLU A 316 56.10 9.05 -65.26
C GLU A 316 56.62 10.34 -64.61
N ALA A 317 57.95 10.47 -64.55
CA ALA A 317 58.67 11.63 -64.10
C ALA A 317 58.52 12.79 -65.09
N CYS A 318 58.51 14.00 -64.56
CA CYS A 318 58.39 15.18 -65.41
C CYS A 318 59.74 15.46 -66.09
N MET A 319 59.88 15.07 -67.35
CA MET A 319 61.12 15.26 -68.12
C MET A 319 61.37 16.72 -68.52
N ASP A 320 60.36 17.59 -68.37
CA ASP A 320 60.46 19.03 -68.64
C ASP A 320 61.09 19.83 -67.47
N LEU A 321 61.60 19.14 -66.44
CA LEU A 321 62.40 19.74 -65.38
C LEU A 321 63.73 20.30 -65.94
N GLU A 322 64.28 21.31 -65.27
CA GLU A 322 65.51 21.97 -65.72
C GLU A 322 66.73 21.37 -65.03
N PHE A 323 67.72 20.90 -65.81
CA PHE A 323 68.92 20.24 -65.32
C PHE A 323 70.20 20.90 -65.84
N GLU A 324 71.24 20.88 -65.02
CA GLU A 324 72.61 21.23 -65.39
C GLU A 324 73.55 20.05 -65.14
N ILE A 325 74.49 19.80 -66.05
CA ILE A 325 75.49 18.74 -65.88
C ILE A 325 76.60 19.20 -64.91
N SER A 326 77.09 18.29 -64.06
CA SER A 326 78.21 18.55 -63.16
C SER A 326 79.48 18.94 -63.94
N LEU A 327 80.40 19.65 -63.27
CA LEU A 327 81.67 20.08 -63.90
C LEU A 327 82.55 18.92 -64.38
N ASP A 328 82.39 17.74 -63.78
CA ASP A 328 83.08 16.51 -64.14
C ASP A 328 82.28 15.60 -65.09
N GLU A 329 81.12 16.08 -65.58
CA GLU A 329 80.22 15.37 -66.49
C GLU A 329 79.77 13.99 -65.96
N SER A 330 79.63 13.83 -64.64
CA SER A 330 79.32 12.53 -64.02
C SER A 330 77.89 12.41 -63.49
N TYR A 331 77.18 13.53 -63.27
CA TYR A 331 75.79 13.55 -62.79
C TYR A 331 75.07 14.85 -63.19
N TYR A 332 73.74 14.85 -63.11
CA TYR A 332 72.92 16.05 -63.29
C TYR A 332 72.49 16.66 -61.96
N ILE A 333 72.37 17.98 -61.98
CA ILE A 333 71.88 18.85 -60.92
C ILE A 333 70.52 19.38 -61.36
N LEU A 334 69.48 19.16 -60.55
CA LEU A 334 68.15 19.71 -60.77
C LEU A 334 68.14 21.19 -60.34
N VAL A 335 68.00 22.11 -61.30
CA VAL A 335 68.12 23.56 -61.10
C VAL A 335 66.77 24.30 -61.10
N GLY A 336 65.69 23.62 -61.51
CA GLY A 336 64.36 24.19 -61.42
C GLY A 336 63.26 23.41 -62.15
N LEU A 337 62.08 24.03 -62.23
CA LEU A 337 60.90 23.43 -62.86
C LEU A 337 60.98 23.38 -64.39
N GLY A 338 61.85 24.14 -65.04
CA GLY A 338 61.89 24.23 -66.50
C GLY A 338 60.51 24.52 -67.07
N ASP A 339 60.03 23.69 -67.99
CA ASP A 339 58.69 23.74 -68.60
C ASP A 339 57.66 22.82 -67.93
N CYS A 340 58.07 22.08 -66.88
CA CYS A 340 57.19 21.21 -66.12
C CYS A 340 55.97 21.98 -65.57
N SER A 341 54.77 21.48 -65.91
CA SER A 341 53.49 22.04 -65.45
C SER A 341 52.80 21.20 -64.37
N ASP A 342 53.44 20.09 -63.98
CA ASP A 342 52.92 19.22 -62.94
C ASP A 342 52.93 19.91 -61.58
N THR A 343 51.92 19.58 -60.78
CA THR A 343 51.82 20.01 -59.38
C THR A 343 52.35 18.93 -58.43
N HIS A 344 52.41 17.68 -58.89
CA HIS A 344 52.94 16.54 -58.16
C HIS A 344 54.22 16.10 -58.85
N ILE A 345 55.35 16.66 -58.42
CA ILE A 345 56.64 16.52 -59.08
C ILE A 345 57.27 15.18 -58.72
N LEU A 346 57.61 14.41 -59.74
CA LEU A 346 58.41 13.20 -59.64
C LEU A 346 59.77 13.50 -60.26
N VAL A 347 60.82 13.49 -59.45
CA VAL A 347 62.18 13.70 -59.94
C VAL A 347 62.69 12.37 -60.50
N PRO A 348 63.25 12.34 -61.72
CA PRO A 348 63.76 11.11 -62.31
C PRO A 348 65.10 10.70 -61.68
N ASP A 349 65.34 9.39 -61.58
CA ASP A 349 66.60 8.83 -61.03
C ASP A 349 67.79 9.13 -61.97
N VAL A 350 67.48 9.19 -63.27
CA VAL A 350 68.43 9.38 -64.37
C VAL A 350 67.84 10.39 -65.34
N TYR A 351 68.68 11.26 -65.89
CA TYR A 351 68.30 12.19 -66.94
C TYR A 351 69.15 11.95 -68.19
N ASP A 352 68.51 11.91 -69.37
CA ASP A 352 69.13 11.82 -70.68
C ASP A 352 68.76 13.06 -71.50
N ASP A 353 69.79 13.84 -71.89
CA ASP A 353 69.62 15.05 -72.70
C ASP A 353 69.43 14.78 -74.20
N GLY A 354 69.47 13.51 -74.63
CA GLY A 354 69.31 13.09 -76.01
C GLY A 354 70.58 13.27 -76.87
N GLU A 355 71.67 13.78 -76.31
CA GLU A 355 72.98 13.93 -76.98
C GLU A 355 73.97 12.78 -76.63
N ASN A 356 73.48 11.71 -75.98
CA ASN A 356 74.20 10.52 -75.45
C ASN A 356 74.88 10.72 -74.08
N ARG A 357 74.28 11.51 -73.18
CA ARG A 357 74.82 11.75 -71.83
C ARG A 357 73.80 11.37 -70.77
N GLU A 358 73.46 10.09 -70.70
CA GLU A 358 72.62 9.55 -69.62
C GLU A 358 73.41 9.51 -68.32
N HIS A 359 72.98 10.28 -67.31
CA HIS A 359 73.64 10.36 -66.01
C HIS A 359 72.63 10.42 -64.85
N PRO A 360 72.99 9.92 -63.65
CA PRO A 360 72.11 10.00 -62.50
C PRO A 360 71.87 11.46 -62.08
N VAL A 361 70.67 11.76 -61.62
CA VAL A 361 70.36 13.05 -60.99
C VAL A 361 70.74 12.95 -59.52
N LYS A 362 71.79 13.64 -59.08
CA LYS A 362 72.33 13.47 -57.72
C LYS A 362 72.06 14.60 -56.76
N SER A 363 71.74 15.79 -57.26
CA SER A 363 71.59 16.94 -56.38
C SER A 363 70.56 17.93 -56.85
N ILE A 364 70.02 18.70 -55.91
CA ILE A 364 69.12 19.82 -56.16
C ILE A 364 69.88 21.12 -55.87
N GLU A 365 69.84 22.04 -56.82
CA GLU A 365 70.56 23.31 -56.72
C GLU A 365 70.05 24.19 -55.56
N ILE A 366 70.89 25.13 -55.14
CA ILE A 366 70.50 26.23 -54.27
C ILE A 366 69.35 27.00 -54.92
N GLU A 367 68.29 27.25 -54.16
CA GLU A 367 67.10 27.98 -54.62
C GLU A 367 66.39 27.38 -55.86
N ALA A 368 66.62 26.12 -56.23
CA ALA A 368 66.09 25.50 -57.45
C ALA A 368 64.59 25.72 -57.68
N PHE A 369 63.80 25.59 -56.61
CA PHE A 369 62.35 25.76 -56.54
C PHE A 369 61.95 26.91 -55.59
N SER A 370 62.84 27.86 -55.30
CA SER A 370 62.56 28.97 -54.39
C SER A 370 61.56 29.95 -54.99
N SER A 371 60.54 30.35 -54.22
CA SER A 371 59.58 31.39 -54.63
C SER A 371 60.22 32.78 -54.80
N LYS A 372 61.47 32.95 -54.34
CA LYS A 372 62.25 34.21 -54.45
C LYS A 372 63.19 34.25 -55.66
N LYS A 373 63.39 33.14 -56.39
CA LYS A 373 64.16 33.11 -57.66
C LYS A 373 63.40 33.96 -58.69
N ASN A 374 64.08 34.92 -59.34
CA ASN A 374 63.45 35.87 -60.29
C ASN A 374 62.68 35.10 -61.40
N GLY A 375 61.37 35.34 -61.55
CA GLY A 375 60.48 34.56 -62.45
C GLY A 375 59.21 33.98 -61.79
N VAL A 376 58.84 34.51 -60.62
CA VAL A 376 57.65 34.27 -59.78
C VAL A 376 56.39 33.75 -60.52
N ALA A 377 56.09 32.45 -60.33
CA ALA A 377 54.74 31.85 -60.25
C ALA A 377 54.79 30.30 -60.15
N LYS A 378 55.87 29.65 -60.65
CA LYS A 378 55.91 28.19 -60.81
C LYS A 378 56.11 27.40 -59.51
N ALA A 379 56.89 27.89 -58.54
CA ALA A 379 57.12 27.18 -57.27
C ALA A 379 55.86 27.03 -56.38
N GLU A 380 54.89 27.96 -56.50
CA GLU A 380 53.61 27.87 -55.79
C GLU A 380 52.70 26.77 -56.37
N GLN A 381 53.01 26.19 -57.54
CA GLN A 381 52.19 25.10 -58.10
C GLN A 381 52.52 23.74 -57.47
N ILE A 382 53.68 23.61 -56.80
CA ILE A 382 54.13 22.33 -56.26
C ILE A 382 53.30 21.99 -55.04
N VAL A 383 52.52 20.92 -55.14
CA VAL A 383 51.69 20.32 -54.09
C VAL A 383 52.41 19.13 -53.46
N THR A 384 53.08 18.30 -54.25
CA THR A 384 53.93 17.22 -53.73
C THR A 384 55.22 17.11 -54.51
N ILE A 385 56.29 16.65 -53.87
CA ILE A 385 57.53 16.27 -54.55
C ILE A 385 58.05 14.93 -54.05
N SER A 386 58.52 14.09 -54.98
CA SER A 386 59.13 12.79 -54.67
C SER A 386 60.53 12.71 -55.27
N PHE A 387 61.52 12.48 -54.41
CA PHE A 387 62.90 12.28 -54.77
C PHE A 387 63.20 10.78 -54.96
N PRO A 388 63.89 10.41 -56.05
CA PRO A 388 64.36 9.05 -56.29
C PRO A 388 65.55 8.75 -55.37
N ASP A 389 66.07 7.53 -55.48
CA ASP A 389 67.18 7.09 -54.64
C ASP A 389 68.53 7.69 -55.05
N SER A 390 68.68 8.19 -56.28
CA SER A 390 69.89 8.86 -56.75
C SER A 390 70.19 10.20 -56.09
N ILE A 391 69.18 10.89 -55.54
CA ILE A 391 69.37 12.22 -54.93
C ILE A 391 70.13 12.07 -53.62
N GLU A 392 71.30 12.70 -53.56
CA GLU A 392 72.24 12.67 -52.44
C GLU A 392 72.23 13.99 -51.66
N ASP A 393 72.12 15.13 -52.35
CA ASP A 393 72.27 16.47 -51.80
C ASP A 393 71.13 17.42 -52.20
N ILE A 394 70.55 18.13 -51.24
CA ILE A 394 69.55 19.18 -51.48
C ILE A 394 70.13 20.53 -51.08
N GLY A 395 70.15 21.48 -52.01
CA GLY A 395 70.74 22.81 -51.82
C GLY A 395 70.04 23.69 -50.79
N ASN A 396 70.73 24.74 -50.36
CA ASN A 396 70.17 25.76 -49.47
C ASN A 396 68.97 26.45 -50.14
N ASP A 397 67.94 26.75 -49.35
CA ASP A 397 66.74 27.44 -49.83
C ASP A 397 66.04 26.75 -51.04
N ALA A 398 66.34 25.48 -51.35
CA ALA A 398 65.90 24.80 -52.57
C ALA A 398 64.39 24.88 -52.83
N PHE A 399 63.54 24.74 -51.81
CA PHE A 399 62.08 24.83 -51.87
C PHE A 399 61.53 26.01 -51.07
N ARG A 400 62.35 27.03 -50.80
CA ARG A 400 61.94 28.14 -49.94
C ARG A 400 60.67 28.82 -50.47
N GLY A 401 59.65 28.89 -49.62
CA GLY A 401 58.41 29.60 -49.88
C GLY A 401 57.46 28.87 -50.84
N CYS A 402 57.63 27.56 -51.04
CA CYS A 402 56.62 26.71 -51.70
C CYS A 402 55.40 26.52 -50.77
N SER A 403 54.55 27.55 -50.67
CA SER A 403 53.45 27.61 -49.69
C SER A 403 52.36 26.55 -49.88
N ASN A 404 52.21 26.01 -51.10
CA ASN A 404 51.24 24.95 -51.43
C ASN A 404 51.82 23.54 -51.31
N LEU A 405 53.10 23.37 -50.99
CA LEU A 405 53.73 22.06 -50.85
C LEU A 405 53.17 21.36 -49.62
N VAL A 406 52.40 20.29 -49.84
CA VAL A 406 51.72 19.49 -48.81
C VAL A 406 52.56 18.29 -48.38
N SER A 407 53.27 17.65 -49.32
CA SER A 407 54.05 16.44 -49.04
C SER A 407 55.38 16.32 -49.77
N VAL A 408 56.39 15.80 -49.07
CA VAL A 408 57.73 15.49 -49.60
C VAL A 408 58.05 14.02 -49.32
N THR A 409 58.51 13.30 -50.35
CA THR A 409 59.01 11.92 -50.22
C THR A 409 60.50 11.88 -50.55
N PHE A 410 61.32 11.45 -49.59
CA PHE A 410 62.75 11.28 -49.76
C PHE A 410 63.10 9.83 -50.10
N GLY A 411 63.86 9.65 -51.19
CA GLY A 411 64.50 8.38 -51.52
C GLY A 411 65.60 8.00 -50.53
N ARG A 412 66.27 6.88 -50.80
CA ARG A 412 67.26 6.26 -49.92
C ARG A 412 68.63 6.93 -49.93
N GLY A 413 68.97 7.65 -51.01
CA GLY A 413 70.31 8.23 -51.18
C GLY A 413 70.53 9.57 -50.48
N VAL A 414 69.48 10.25 -50.04
CA VAL A 414 69.60 11.61 -49.48
C VAL A 414 70.38 11.53 -48.19
N TRP A 415 71.48 12.27 -48.08
CA TRP A 415 72.29 12.33 -46.87
C TRP A 415 72.62 13.77 -46.45
N MET A 416 72.39 14.76 -47.32
CA MET A 416 72.61 16.18 -47.03
C MET A 416 71.40 17.04 -47.42
N ILE A 417 70.92 17.86 -46.47
CA ILE A 417 69.88 18.87 -46.72
C ILE A 417 70.40 20.26 -46.35
N GLY A 418 70.24 21.20 -47.27
CA GLY A 418 70.69 22.58 -47.17
C GLY A 418 69.94 23.39 -46.11
N SER A 419 70.58 24.46 -45.65
CA SER A 419 69.98 25.43 -44.74
C SER A 419 68.71 26.02 -45.36
N ASN A 420 67.64 26.09 -44.58
CA ASN A 420 66.37 26.67 -44.99
C ASN A 420 65.75 26.04 -46.27
N ALA A 421 66.13 24.79 -46.61
CA ALA A 421 65.71 24.15 -47.86
C ALA A 421 64.18 24.10 -48.02
N PHE A 422 63.41 23.93 -46.94
CA PHE A 422 61.94 23.95 -46.95
C PHE A 422 61.36 25.17 -46.20
N GLY A 423 62.13 26.26 -46.14
CA GLY A 423 61.79 27.51 -45.47
C GLY A 423 60.50 28.17 -45.95
N GLY A 424 59.44 28.23 -45.15
CA GLY A 424 58.17 28.88 -45.53
C GLY A 424 57.24 28.02 -46.41
N CYS A 425 57.38 26.69 -46.34
CA CYS A 425 56.41 25.75 -46.91
C CYS A 425 55.23 25.53 -45.94
N ASP A 426 54.35 26.53 -45.83
CA ASP A 426 53.34 26.59 -44.77
C ASP A 426 52.31 25.45 -44.78
N SER A 427 52.10 24.78 -45.93
CA SER A 427 51.16 23.66 -46.09
C SER A 427 51.79 22.27 -45.87
N LEU A 428 53.11 22.19 -45.62
CA LEU A 428 53.83 20.92 -45.55
C LEU A 428 53.41 20.15 -44.29
N THR A 429 52.63 19.08 -44.49
CA THR A 429 52.02 18.30 -43.41
C THR A 429 52.37 16.81 -43.47
N ALA A 430 53.06 16.35 -44.51
CA ALA A 430 53.49 14.96 -44.65
C ALA A 430 54.91 14.85 -45.22
N VAL A 431 55.85 14.34 -44.43
CA VAL A 431 57.22 14.06 -44.87
C VAL A 431 57.50 12.57 -44.72
N GLN A 432 57.96 11.93 -45.80
CA GLN A 432 58.20 10.49 -45.86
C GLN A 432 59.66 10.19 -46.19
N PHE A 433 60.24 9.18 -45.56
CA PHE A 433 61.62 8.74 -45.75
C PHE A 433 61.64 7.27 -46.09
N ARG A 434 62.28 6.90 -47.21
CA ARG A 434 62.43 5.50 -47.62
C ARG A 434 63.76 4.86 -47.21
N GLY A 435 64.73 5.68 -46.79
CA GLY A 435 66.05 5.24 -46.34
C GLY A 435 66.23 5.30 -44.83
N ASP A 436 67.41 4.86 -44.38
CA ASP A 436 67.87 5.10 -43.01
C ASP A 436 68.36 6.56 -42.89
N THR A 437 67.90 7.25 -41.85
CA THR A 437 68.26 8.64 -41.58
C THR A 437 69.47 8.79 -40.65
N SER A 438 70.08 7.68 -40.23
CA SER A 438 71.21 7.66 -39.28
C SER A 438 72.44 8.45 -39.75
N ASP A 439 72.66 8.50 -41.07
CA ASP A 439 73.78 9.21 -41.69
C ASP A 439 73.42 10.62 -42.20
N TRP A 440 72.19 11.08 -41.98
CA TRP A 440 71.74 12.39 -42.46
C TRP A 440 72.44 13.55 -41.77
N ARG A 441 72.69 14.61 -42.54
CA ARG A 441 73.33 15.85 -42.11
C ARG A 441 72.55 17.06 -42.62
N VAL A 442 72.52 18.13 -41.81
CA VAL A 442 71.96 19.44 -42.21
C VAL A 442 73.06 20.48 -42.29
N ARG A 443 73.12 21.26 -43.37
CA ARG A 443 74.03 22.41 -43.47
C ARG A 443 73.52 23.56 -42.61
N THR A 444 74.34 24.05 -41.68
CA THR A 444 73.93 25.10 -40.71
C THR A 444 74.43 26.50 -41.06
N THR A 445 75.41 26.64 -41.97
CA THR A 445 75.90 27.93 -42.51
C THR A 445 76.47 27.76 -43.92
N LEU A 446 76.72 28.87 -44.63
CA LEU A 446 77.44 28.91 -45.93
C LEU A 446 78.90 28.40 -45.85
N THR A 447 79.41 28.10 -44.65
CA THR A 447 80.73 27.52 -44.41
C THR A 447 80.57 26.15 -43.76
N ASP A 448 80.22 25.14 -44.56
CA ASP A 448 80.47 23.69 -44.39
C ASP A 448 80.65 23.12 -42.97
N THR A 449 79.85 23.57 -42.00
CA THR A 449 79.80 22.91 -40.70
C THR A 449 78.60 21.98 -40.73
N VAL A 450 78.90 20.73 -41.09
CA VAL A 450 77.99 19.59 -41.07
C VAL A 450 77.40 19.49 -39.66
N GLY A 451 76.13 19.88 -39.52
CA GLY A 451 75.37 19.78 -38.27
C GLY A 451 75.10 18.33 -37.87
N THR A 452 74.85 18.13 -36.58
CA THR A 452 74.58 16.87 -35.86
C THR A 452 73.68 15.87 -36.60
N SER A 453 73.95 14.56 -36.41
CA SER A 453 73.06 13.46 -36.81
C SER A 453 71.62 13.74 -36.35
N ILE A 454 70.66 13.68 -37.27
CA ILE A 454 69.25 13.96 -36.98
C ILE A 454 68.65 12.75 -36.26
N ASP A 455 67.99 12.96 -35.12
CA ASP A 455 67.22 11.92 -34.45
C ASP A 455 66.02 11.52 -35.34
N PRO A 456 65.87 10.23 -35.72
CA PRO A 456 64.74 9.76 -36.52
C PRO A 456 63.36 10.12 -35.94
N ALA A 457 63.25 10.32 -34.62
CA ALA A 457 62.01 10.75 -33.95
C ALA A 457 61.64 12.23 -34.19
N VAL A 458 62.57 13.04 -34.72
CA VAL A 458 62.32 14.43 -35.14
C VAL A 458 61.75 14.48 -36.56
N LEU A 459 62.16 13.53 -37.41
CA LEU A 459 61.74 13.41 -38.80
C LEU A 459 60.34 12.78 -38.94
N SER A 460 59.89 11.99 -37.96
CA SER A 460 58.53 11.40 -37.96
C SER A 460 57.39 12.39 -37.71
N SER A 461 57.70 13.66 -37.41
CA SER A 461 56.72 14.74 -37.27
C SER A 461 56.95 15.76 -38.39
N PRO A 462 56.04 15.88 -39.36
CA PRO A 462 56.17 16.82 -40.48
C PRO A 462 56.38 18.27 -40.04
N SER A 463 55.76 18.68 -38.92
CA SER A 463 55.97 20.00 -38.31
C SER A 463 57.34 20.16 -37.66
N ARG A 464 57.91 19.15 -36.98
CA ARG A 464 59.26 19.22 -36.40
C ARG A 464 60.35 19.06 -37.46
N ALA A 465 60.09 18.28 -38.51
CA ALA A 465 60.95 18.20 -39.70
C ALA A 465 60.99 19.56 -40.40
N ALA A 466 59.83 20.21 -40.62
CA ALA A 466 59.77 21.56 -41.16
C ALA A 466 60.49 22.59 -40.26
N GLU A 467 60.31 22.55 -38.93
CA GLU A 467 61.07 23.41 -37.99
C GLU A 467 62.59 23.20 -38.12
N LEU A 468 63.07 21.95 -38.19
CA LEU A 468 64.50 21.63 -38.39
C LEU A 468 65.05 22.16 -39.73
N PHE A 469 64.24 22.13 -40.79
CA PHE A 469 64.62 22.60 -42.13
C PHE A 469 64.38 24.09 -42.38
N THR A 470 63.79 24.83 -41.42
CA THR A 470 63.44 26.27 -41.54
C THR A 470 64.20 27.16 -40.53
N GLU A 471 64.84 26.59 -39.49
CA GLU A 471 65.61 27.38 -38.52
C GLU A 471 66.93 27.92 -39.09
N THR A 472 66.97 29.23 -39.28
CA THR A 472 68.24 29.99 -39.35
C THR A 472 68.93 29.85 -37.99
N TYR A 473 70.04 29.09 -37.86
CA TYR A 473 70.87 29.07 -36.66
C TYR A 473 71.62 30.41 -36.47
N ALA A 474 70.87 31.48 -36.16
CA ALA A 474 71.42 32.69 -35.60
C ALA A 474 71.55 32.48 -34.09
N SER A 475 72.70 31.95 -33.67
CA SER A 475 73.36 32.19 -32.37
C SER A 475 72.48 32.52 -31.15
N TYR A 476 72.56 31.64 -30.13
CA TYR A 476 72.18 31.84 -28.73
C TYR A 476 70.68 31.92 -28.40
N ILE A 477 70.30 30.98 -27.53
CA ILE A 477 69.40 31.14 -26.38
C ILE A 477 68.98 32.62 -26.18
N TRP A 478 67.71 32.93 -26.44
CA TRP A 478 66.76 33.72 -25.63
C TRP A 478 65.64 34.27 -26.53
N TRP A 479 64.41 34.10 -26.04
CA TRP A 479 63.17 34.81 -26.40
C TRP A 479 62.21 34.27 -27.48
N LEU A 480 61.16 33.61 -26.95
CA LEU A 480 59.74 33.76 -27.28
C LEU A 480 59.41 34.76 -28.39
N GLY A 481 59.03 34.24 -29.55
CA GLY A 481 58.43 34.99 -30.64
C GLY A 481 57.43 34.11 -31.39
N THR A 482 56.25 33.94 -30.83
CA THR A 482 55.11 33.33 -31.51
C THR A 482 54.70 34.16 -32.73
N SER A 483 54.80 33.59 -33.92
CA SER A 483 53.87 33.83 -35.03
C SER A 483 53.65 32.45 -35.66
N GLY A 484 52.77 31.62 -35.09
CA GLY A 484 51.35 31.65 -35.40
C GLY A 484 51.08 30.61 -36.48
N TYR A 485 50.24 29.61 -36.15
CA TYR A 485 49.92 28.38 -36.93
C TYR A 485 51.04 27.32 -36.82
N SER A 486 50.85 26.13 -36.22
CA SER A 486 49.73 25.19 -36.34
C SER A 486 49.55 24.39 -35.04
N ARG A 487 48.31 24.29 -34.55
CA ARG A 487 47.95 23.44 -33.40
C ARG A 487 47.95 21.97 -33.83
N PHE A 488 48.82 21.12 -33.26
CA PHE A 488 48.52 19.69 -33.16
C PHE A 488 48.94 19.16 -31.78
N ARG A 489 47.94 18.69 -31.03
CA ARG A 489 48.09 17.92 -29.78
C ARG A 489 48.65 16.55 -30.14
N LEU A 490 49.67 16.10 -29.41
CA LEU A 490 50.03 14.70 -29.27
C LEU A 490 48.92 13.92 -28.56
#